data_AF-A0A7C3QCG5-F1
#
_entry.id   AF-A0A7C3QCG5-F1
#
_cell.length_a   1.000
_cell.length_b   1.000
_cell.length_c   1.000
_cell.angle_alpha   90.00
_cell.angle_beta   90.00
_cell.angle_gamma   90.00
#
_symmetry.space_group_name_H-M   'P 1'
#
loop_
_entity.id
_entity.type
_entity.pdbx_description
1 polymer ?
#
loop_
_entity_poly.entity_id
_entity_poly.type
_entity_poly.pdbx_seq_one_letter_code
_entity_poly.pdbx_strand_id
1 'polypeptide(L)'
;MTFQLGIDEGLNRRRQLLNGARRLVVKVGSAVLTTSQGLNLPVMEELARDLTALRQSGLEIILVSSGAVAAGRKALGLGNRPLNMKEKQAAAAFGQSALMRVYEDIFEARQQKVAQVLLTHNDLANRDRYLNIRNTLFTMFDWQLLPIINENDTVSV
;
A
#
# COMPACT_ATOMS: atom_id res chain seq x y z
N MET A 1 -3.77 6.55 -27.11
CA MET A 1 -5.23 6.72 -27.16
C MET A 1 -5.85 5.97 -26.00
N THR A 2 -6.38 6.67 -25.00
CA THR A 2 -7.27 6.09 -23.99
C THR A 2 -8.69 6.14 -24.55
N PHE A 3 -9.28 4.98 -24.83
CA PHE A 3 -10.67 4.88 -25.23
C PHE A 3 -11.56 4.98 -23.99
N GLN A 4 -12.60 5.81 -24.05
CA GLN A 4 -13.60 5.92 -22.99
C GLN A 4 -14.64 4.82 -23.19
N LEU A 5 -14.59 3.79 -22.34
CA LEU A 5 -15.62 2.75 -22.29
C LEU A 5 -16.80 3.24 -21.44
N GLY A 6 -18.01 2.79 -21.76
CA GLY A 6 -19.17 2.95 -20.86
C GLY A 6 -18.92 2.24 -19.52
N ILE A 7 -19.63 2.66 -18.45
CA ILE A 7 -19.42 2.11 -17.10
C ILE A 7 -19.61 0.58 -17.10
N ASP A 8 -20.72 0.09 -17.66
CA ASP A 8 -21.04 -1.34 -17.67
C ASP A 8 -20.05 -2.16 -18.49
N GLU A 9 -19.64 -1.64 -19.65
CA GLU A 9 -18.63 -2.26 -20.51
C GLU A 9 -17.27 -2.32 -19.79
N GLY A 10 -16.89 -1.23 -19.12
CA GLY A 10 -15.69 -1.17 -18.29
C GLY A 10 -15.74 -2.15 -17.11
N LEU A 11 -16.89 -2.31 -16.46
CA LEU A 11 -17.08 -3.29 -15.38
C LEU A 11 -16.97 -4.72 -15.89
N ASN A 12 -17.60 -5.04 -17.02
CA ASN A 12 -17.52 -6.36 -17.64
C ASN A 12 -16.09 -6.68 -18.07
N ARG A 13 -15.37 -5.72 -18.66
CA ARG A 13 -13.97 -5.89 -19.02
C ARG A 13 -13.08 -6.13 -17.81
N ARG A 14 -13.29 -5.38 -16.71
CA ARG A 14 -12.56 -5.62 -15.45
C ARG A 14 -12.84 -7.01 -14.90
N ARG A 15 -14.10 -7.45 -14.87
CA ARG A 15 -14.47 -8.81 -14.45
C ARG A 15 -13.74 -9.86 -15.28
N GLN A 16 -13.74 -9.73 -16.61
CA GLN A 16 -13.03 -10.66 -17.49
C GLN A 16 -11.51 -10.68 -17.22
N LEU A 17 -10.88 -9.52 -17.04
CA LEU A 17 -9.43 -9.43 -16.77
C LEU A 17 -9.05 -9.99 -15.40
N LEU A 18 -9.93 -9.83 -14.41
CA LEU A 18 -9.71 -10.33 -13.05
C LEU A 18 -10.10 -11.81 -12.92
N ASN A 19 -10.96 -12.32 -13.81
CA ASN A 19 -11.36 -13.72 -13.83
C ASN A 19 -10.15 -14.60 -14.21
N GLY A 20 -9.68 -15.41 -13.27
CA GLY A 20 -8.47 -16.23 -13.43
C GLY A 20 -7.18 -15.58 -12.92
N ALA A 21 -7.22 -14.33 -12.42
CA ALA A 21 -6.08 -13.77 -11.73
C ALA A 21 -5.81 -14.56 -10.43
N ARG A 22 -4.56 -14.96 -10.20
CA ARG A 22 -4.14 -15.60 -8.93
C ARG A 22 -3.65 -14.60 -7.90
N ARG A 23 -3.07 -13.50 -8.38
CA ARG A 23 -2.43 -12.47 -7.57
C ARG A 23 -2.82 -11.09 -8.04
N LEU A 24 -3.17 -10.21 -7.10
CA LEU A 24 -3.51 -8.82 -7.36
C LEU A 24 -2.57 -7.88 -6.63
N VAL A 25 -2.14 -6.84 -7.33
CA VAL A 25 -1.47 -5.69 -6.74
C VAL A 25 -2.47 -4.54 -6.69
N VAL A 26 -2.86 -4.16 -5.48
CA VAL A 26 -3.79 -3.05 -5.24
C VAL A 26 -2.99 -1.84 -4.81
N LYS A 27 -2.96 -0.80 -5.64
CA LYS A 27 -2.28 0.46 -5.31
C LYS A 27 -3.28 1.49 -4.85
N VAL A 28 -3.01 2.11 -3.70
CA VAL A 28 -3.83 3.20 -3.17
C VAL A 28 -2.95 4.43 -2.96
N GLY A 29 -3.36 5.55 -3.55
CA GLY A 29 -2.61 6.81 -3.48
C GLY A 29 -2.97 7.66 -2.27
N SER A 30 -2.13 8.65 -1.96
CA SER A 30 -2.35 9.58 -0.84
C SER A 30 -3.70 10.29 -0.88
N ALA A 31 -4.20 10.65 -2.07
CA ALA A 31 -5.50 11.32 -2.21
C ALA A 31 -6.68 10.50 -1.67
N VAL A 32 -6.55 9.18 -1.60
CA VAL A 32 -7.57 8.27 -1.05
C VAL A 32 -7.33 8.02 0.43
N LEU A 33 -6.07 7.82 0.83
CA LEU A 33 -5.70 7.42 2.19
C LEU A 33 -5.56 8.59 3.17
N THR A 34 -5.67 9.84 2.72
CA THR A 34 -5.37 11.01 3.54
C THR A 34 -6.45 12.07 3.43
N THR A 35 -6.62 12.83 4.50
CA THR A 35 -7.43 14.04 4.60
C THR A 35 -6.54 15.20 5.04
N SER A 36 -7.10 16.40 5.16
CA SER A 36 -6.41 17.53 5.80
C SER A 36 -6.01 17.26 7.26
N GLN A 37 -6.59 16.22 7.88
CA GLN A 37 -6.36 15.84 9.28
C GLN A 37 -5.46 14.61 9.44
N GLY A 38 -4.80 14.12 8.38
CA GLY A 38 -3.94 12.93 8.44
C GLY A 38 -4.56 11.74 7.72
N LEU A 39 -4.40 10.52 8.25
CA LEU A 39 -4.93 9.31 7.61
C LEU A 39 -6.47 9.27 7.63
N ASN A 40 -7.05 8.77 6.55
CA ASN A 40 -8.49 8.58 6.41
C ASN A 40 -8.90 7.19 6.91
N LEU A 41 -9.09 7.06 8.23
CA LEU A 41 -9.38 5.76 8.86
C LEU A 41 -10.61 5.05 8.28
N PRO A 42 -11.77 5.72 8.04
CA PRO A 42 -12.92 5.05 7.43
C PRO A 42 -12.61 4.40 6.08
N VAL A 43 -11.87 5.11 5.21
CA VAL A 43 -11.48 4.57 3.89
C VAL A 43 -10.49 3.42 4.03
N MET A 44 -9.58 3.49 4.99
CA MET A 44 -8.65 2.40 5.28
C MET A 44 -9.37 1.14 5.80
N GLU A 45 -10.40 1.31 6.63
CA GLU A 45 -11.23 0.21 7.14
C GLU A 45 -12.06 -0.46 6.05
N GLU A 46 -12.64 0.33 5.14
CA GLU A 46 -13.35 -0.18 3.96
C GLU A 46 -12.41 -0.95 3.03
N LEU A 47 -11.23 -0.36 2.74
CA LEU A 47 -10.20 -1.03 1.96
C LEU A 47 -9.80 -2.36 2.61
N ALA A 48 -9.56 -2.38 3.92
CA ALA A 48 -9.17 -3.59 4.62
C ALA A 48 -10.27 -4.66 4.60
N ARG A 49 -11.56 -4.26 4.68
CA ARG A 49 -12.70 -5.18 4.51
C ARG A 49 -12.68 -5.80 3.12
N ASP A 50 -12.55 -4.99 2.08
CA ASP A 50 -12.60 -5.46 0.70
C ASP A 50 -11.39 -6.34 0.36
N LEU A 51 -10.19 -5.97 0.81
CA LEU A 51 -8.98 -6.80 0.64
C LEU A 51 -9.05 -8.11 1.42
N THR A 52 -9.63 -8.11 2.61
CA THR A 52 -9.86 -9.34 3.39
C THR A 52 -10.79 -10.29 2.64
N ALA A 53 -11.89 -9.78 2.09
CA ALA A 53 -12.84 -10.59 1.32
C ALA A 53 -12.18 -11.22 0.08
N LEU A 54 -11.33 -10.46 -0.63
CA LEU A 54 -10.57 -10.97 -1.78
C LEU A 54 -9.54 -12.04 -1.36
N ARG A 55 -8.87 -11.88 -0.22
CA ARG A 55 -7.94 -12.91 0.29
C ARG A 55 -8.68 -14.19 0.66
N GLN A 56 -9.85 -14.06 1.29
CA GLN A 56 -10.68 -15.20 1.68
C GLN A 56 -11.23 -15.98 0.47
N SER A 57 -11.33 -15.36 -0.71
CA SER A 57 -11.66 -16.08 -1.95
C SER A 57 -10.48 -16.83 -2.59
N GLY A 58 -9.31 -16.82 -1.96
CA GLY A 58 -8.11 -17.53 -2.40
C GLY A 58 -7.13 -16.70 -3.23
N LEU A 59 -7.34 -15.39 -3.35
CA LEU A 59 -6.42 -14.50 -4.07
C LEU A 59 -5.23 -14.09 -3.21
N GLU A 60 -4.04 -14.08 -3.80
CA GLU A 60 -2.86 -13.47 -3.20
C GLU A 60 -2.90 -11.95 -3.43
N ILE A 61 -2.83 -11.17 -2.36
CA ILE A 61 -2.96 -9.70 -2.44
C ILE A 61 -1.68 -9.03 -1.96
N ILE A 62 -1.17 -8.10 -2.76
CA ILE A 62 -0.18 -7.09 -2.37
C ILE A 62 -0.88 -5.73 -2.30
N LEU A 63 -0.70 -5.02 -1.20
CA LEU A 63 -1.12 -3.62 -1.08
C LEU A 63 0.08 -2.71 -1.32
N VAL A 64 0.02 -1.84 -2.32
CA VAL A 64 0.98 -0.74 -2.49
C VAL A 64 0.35 0.52 -1.92
N SER A 65 0.87 0.99 -0.80
CA SER A 65 0.29 2.12 -0.07
C SER A 65 1.04 3.42 -0.33
N SER A 66 0.49 4.51 0.17
CA SER A 66 1.09 5.84 0.22
C SER A 66 0.65 6.49 1.53
N GLY A 67 1.06 7.75 1.79
CA GLY A 67 0.52 8.51 2.92
C GLY A 67 1.40 8.52 4.17
N ALA A 68 2.59 7.90 4.15
CA ALA A 68 3.58 8.00 5.22
C ALA A 68 3.90 9.48 5.58
N VAL A 69 4.20 10.32 4.58
CA VAL A 69 4.45 11.75 4.81
C VAL A 69 3.24 12.46 5.45
N ALA A 70 2.02 12.13 5.05
CA ALA A 70 0.81 12.75 5.60
C ALA A 70 0.55 12.31 7.05
N ALA A 71 0.76 11.03 7.36
CA ALA A 71 0.73 10.52 8.72
C ALA A 71 1.76 11.23 9.60
N GLY A 72 3.00 11.38 9.10
CA GLY A 72 4.07 12.09 9.79
C GLY A 72 3.76 13.56 10.03
N ARG A 73 3.25 14.27 9.01
CA ARG A 73 2.85 15.68 9.15
C ARG A 73 1.83 15.90 10.27
N LYS A 74 0.80 15.05 10.35
CA LYS A 74 -0.23 15.17 11.37
C LYS A 74 0.34 14.88 12.75
N ALA A 75 1.05 13.77 12.90
CA ALA A 75 1.57 13.34 14.19
C ALA A 75 2.65 14.27 14.76
N LEU A 76 3.45 14.91 13.89
CA LEU A 76 4.50 15.86 14.27
C LEU A 76 4.03 17.32 14.30
N GLY A 77 2.75 17.61 14.03
CA GLY A 77 2.21 18.97 14.07
C GLY A 77 2.79 19.91 13.00
N LEU A 78 3.23 19.39 11.85
CA LEU A 78 3.91 20.18 10.81
C LEU A 78 2.96 21.00 9.92
N GLY A 79 1.65 20.79 10.03
CA GLY A 79 0.64 21.47 9.22
C GLY A 79 0.82 21.27 7.71
N ASN A 80 0.30 22.22 6.92
CA ASN A 80 0.30 22.17 5.45
C ASN A 80 1.46 22.95 4.80
N ARG A 81 2.44 23.41 5.58
CA ARG A 81 3.57 24.15 5.00
C ARG A 81 4.36 23.28 4.00
N PRO A 82 5.01 23.88 2.99
CA PRO A 82 5.97 23.16 2.17
C PRO A 82 7.07 22.54 3.04
N LEU A 83 7.44 21.31 2.73
CA LEU A 83 8.57 20.62 3.34
C LEU A 83 9.67 20.50 2.29
N ASN A 84 10.91 20.79 2.68
CA ASN A 84 12.08 20.46 1.86
C ASN A 84 12.29 18.93 1.84
N MET A 85 13.23 18.44 1.02
CA MET A 85 13.45 17.00 0.86
C MET A 85 13.79 16.29 2.19
N LYS A 86 14.72 16.85 2.97
CA LYS A 86 15.12 16.26 4.26
C LYS A 86 13.96 16.19 5.24
N GLU A 87 13.13 17.23 5.28
CA GLU A 87 11.92 17.26 6.11
C GLU A 87 10.87 16.26 5.64
N LYS A 88 10.71 16.07 4.32
CA LYS A 88 9.80 15.04 3.78
C LYS A 88 10.27 13.64 4.17
N GLN A 89 11.56 13.35 4.02
CA GLN A 89 12.13 12.06 4.40
C GLN A 89 11.97 11.79 5.89
N ALA A 90 12.24 12.78 6.75
CA ALA A 90 12.04 12.65 8.19
C ALA A 90 10.55 12.43 8.55
N ALA A 91 9.64 13.18 7.92
CA ALA A 91 8.21 12.99 8.11
C ALA A 91 7.74 11.61 7.60
N ALA A 92 8.27 11.13 6.47
CA ALA A 92 7.99 9.81 5.94
C ALA A 92 8.48 8.71 6.87
N ALA A 93 9.72 8.80 7.36
CA ALA A 93 10.30 7.82 8.28
C ALA A 93 9.46 7.67 9.56
N PHE A 94 9.08 8.79 10.18
CA PHE A 94 8.17 8.77 11.34
C PHE A 94 6.79 8.22 10.96
N GLY A 95 6.19 8.79 9.91
CA GLY A 95 4.83 8.50 9.51
C GLY A 95 4.63 7.10 8.94
N GLN A 96 5.68 6.45 8.44
CA GLN A 96 5.65 5.08 7.96
C GLN A 96 5.38 4.09 9.09
N SER A 97 5.99 4.29 10.27
CA SER A 97 5.66 3.49 11.45
C SER A 97 4.22 3.72 11.91
N ALA A 98 3.76 4.98 11.92
CA ALA A 98 2.39 5.30 12.28
C ALA A 98 1.36 4.70 11.30
N LEU A 99 1.65 4.75 10.00
CA LEU A 99 0.83 4.16 8.95
C LEU A 99 0.73 2.64 9.10
N MET A 100 1.84 1.96 9.35
CA MET A 100 1.82 0.51 9.57
C MET A 100 1.05 0.12 10.81
N ARG A 101 1.19 0.86 11.91
CA ARG A 101 0.41 0.59 13.13
C ARG A 101 -1.09 0.63 12.86
N VAL A 102 -1.56 1.63 12.12
CA VAL A 102 -2.98 1.73 11.73
C VAL A 102 -3.38 0.54 10.85
N TYR A 103 -2.56 0.14 9.89
CA TYR A 103 -2.86 -1.04 9.08
C TYR A 103 -2.89 -2.32 9.92
N GLU A 104 -1.92 -2.52 10.82
CA GLU A 104 -1.86 -3.65 11.74
C GLU A 104 -3.15 -3.73 12.57
N ASP A 105 -3.54 -2.65 13.24
CA ASP A 105 -4.75 -2.59 14.08
C ASP A 105 -6.02 -2.95 13.27
N ILE A 106 -6.16 -2.37 12.06
CA ILE A 106 -7.35 -2.58 11.20
C ILE A 106 -7.41 -4.01 10.66
N PHE A 107 -6.28 -4.58 10.22
CA PHE A 107 -6.24 -5.93 9.66
C PHE A 107 -6.26 -7.01 10.74
N GLU A 108 -5.70 -6.77 11.92
CA GLU A 108 -5.76 -7.67 13.08
C GLU A 108 -7.20 -7.88 13.54
N ALA A 109 -8.01 -6.82 13.58
CA ALA A 109 -9.45 -6.91 13.85
C ALA A 109 -10.21 -7.83 12.85
N ARG A 110 -9.59 -8.15 11.71
CA ARG A 110 -10.10 -9.04 10.65
C ARG A 110 -9.31 -10.35 10.56
N GLN A 111 -8.50 -10.67 11.58
CA GLN A 111 -7.64 -11.85 11.65
C GLN A 111 -6.67 -11.98 10.47
N GLN A 112 -6.29 -10.85 9.85
CA GLN A 112 -5.29 -10.81 8.78
C GLN A 112 -3.97 -10.31 9.35
N LYS A 113 -2.87 -10.98 9.02
CA LYS A 113 -1.52 -10.53 9.35
C LYS A 113 -0.93 -9.76 8.17
N VAL A 114 -0.39 -8.58 8.42
CA VAL A 114 0.29 -7.76 7.42
C VAL A 114 1.80 -7.83 7.59
N ALA A 115 2.54 -7.54 6.53
CA ALA A 115 4.00 -7.45 6.57
C ALA A 115 4.49 -6.22 5.80
N GLN A 116 5.32 -5.41 6.45
CA GLN A 116 5.90 -4.23 5.82
C GLN A 116 7.01 -4.62 4.85
N VAL A 117 7.02 -3.99 3.67
CA VAL A 117 8.13 -4.04 2.73
C VAL A 117 8.43 -2.62 2.24
N LEU A 118 9.67 -2.17 2.39
CA LEU A 118 10.12 -0.85 1.91
C LEU A 118 11.13 -1.04 0.78
N LEU A 119 10.85 -0.47 -0.39
CA LEU A 119 11.67 -0.63 -1.59
C LEU A 119 12.01 0.72 -2.24
N THR A 120 13.07 0.76 -3.01
CA THR A 120 13.36 1.81 -4.00
C THR A 120 13.43 1.24 -5.41
N HIS A 121 13.41 2.11 -6.43
CA HIS A 121 13.61 1.68 -7.81
C HIS A 121 14.97 0.97 -8.01
N ASN A 122 16.03 1.42 -7.33
CA ASN A 122 17.35 0.83 -7.40
C ASN A 122 17.39 -0.61 -6.86
N ASP A 123 16.47 -0.96 -5.98
CA ASP A 123 16.36 -2.32 -5.42
C ASP A 123 15.87 -3.32 -6.47
N LEU A 124 15.04 -2.84 -7.42
CA LEU A 124 14.50 -3.65 -8.51
C LEU A 124 15.43 -3.69 -9.72
N ALA A 125 16.32 -2.70 -9.87
CA ALA A 125 17.31 -2.65 -10.94
C ALA A 125 18.49 -3.61 -10.73
N ASN A 126 18.77 -4.01 -9.48
CA ASN A 126 19.81 -4.99 -9.16
C ASN A 126 19.22 -6.41 -9.10
N ARG A 127 19.82 -7.35 -9.85
CA ARG A 127 19.30 -8.72 -9.98
C ARG A 127 19.19 -9.47 -8.65
N ASP A 128 20.22 -9.41 -7.81
CA ASP A 128 20.24 -10.18 -6.56
C ASP A 128 19.22 -9.62 -5.57
N ARG A 129 19.13 -8.29 -5.47
CA ARG A 129 18.13 -7.61 -4.64
C ARG A 129 16.71 -7.90 -5.14
N TYR A 130 16.49 -7.86 -6.46
CA TYR A 130 15.21 -8.26 -7.06
C TYR A 130 14.83 -9.70 -6.69
N LEU A 131 15.77 -10.65 -6.80
CA LEU A 131 15.51 -12.06 -6.44
C LEU A 131 15.20 -12.21 -4.94
N ASN A 132 15.89 -11.47 -4.07
CA ASN A 132 15.59 -11.46 -2.64
C ASN A 132 14.20 -10.91 -2.35
N ILE A 133 13.81 -9.79 -2.97
CA ILE A 133 12.46 -9.22 -2.83
C ILE A 133 11.42 -10.23 -3.29
N ARG A 134 11.61 -10.82 -4.48
CA ARG A 134 10.71 -11.82 -5.02
C ARG A 134 10.55 -12.99 -4.04
N ASN A 135 11.65 -13.62 -3.63
CA ASN A 135 11.61 -14.78 -2.77
C ASN A 135 10.91 -14.46 -1.43
N THR A 136 11.21 -13.31 -0.83
CA THR A 136 10.53 -12.83 0.39
C THR A 136 9.02 -12.69 0.17
N LEU A 137 8.58 -12.08 -0.93
CA LEU A 137 7.15 -11.95 -1.23
C LEU A 137 6.46 -13.30 -1.42
N PHE A 138 7.11 -14.26 -2.08
CA PHE A 138 6.57 -15.63 -2.23
C PHE A 138 6.45 -16.34 -0.87
N THR A 139 7.47 -16.26 -0.03
CA THR A 139 7.42 -16.82 1.34
C THR A 139 6.32 -16.15 2.18
N MET A 140 6.08 -14.84 2.02
CA MET A 140 4.97 -14.16 2.68
C MET A 140 3.61 -14.74 2.27
N PHE A 141 3.42 -15.13 1.01
CA PHE A 141 2.19 -15.80 0.58
C PHE A 141 2.05 -17.20 1.15
N ASP A 142 3.14 -17.98 1.20
CA ASP A 142 3.16 -19.30 1.84
C ASP A 142 2.78 -19.20 3.33
N TRP A 143 3.16 -18.11 4.01
CA TRP A 143 2.80 -17.81 5.39
C TRP A 143 1.47 -17.08 5.56
N GLN A 144 0.69 -16.92 4.48
CA GLN A 144 -0.61 -16.25 4.46
C GLN A 144 -0.55 -14.80 4.99
N LEU A 145 0.57 -14.09 4.78
CA LEU A 145 0.74 -12.68 5.11
C LEU A 145 0.21 -11.78 4.00
N LEU A 146 -0.16 -10.54 4.33
CA LEU A 146 -0.51 -9.48 3.40
C LEU A 146 0.66 -8.50 3.29
N PRO A 147 1.44 -8.55 2.20
CA PRO A 147 2.52 -7.60 1.98
C PRO A 147 1.96 -6.19 1.74
N ILE A 148 2.38 -5.23 2.57
CA ILE A 148 2.13 -3.80 2.39
C ILE A 148 3.46 -3.17 1.96
N ILE A 149 3.53 -2.81 0.69
CA ILE A 149 4.69 -2.20 0.06
C ILE A 149 4.56 -0.68 0.07
N ASN A 150 5.62 0.01 0.48
CA ASN A 150 5.77 1.44 0.28
C ASN A 150 7.20 1.78 -0.19
N GLU A 151 7.41 3.00 -0.67
CA GLU A 151 8.74 3.48 -1.00
C GLU A 151 9.60 3.68 0.27
N ASN A 152 10.89 3.37 0.18
CA ASN A 152 11.84 3.70 1.24
C ASN A 152 12.34 5.14 1.10
N ASP A 153 11.47 6.10 1.47
CA ASP A 153 11.72 7.55 1.31
C ASP A 153 13.08 8.00 1.87
N THR A 154 13.59 7.37 2.93
CA THR A 154 14.86 7.73 3.59
C THR A 154 16.06 7.64 2.64
N VAL A 155 16.02 6.70 1.69
CA VAL A 155 17.13 6.42 0.75
C VAL A 155 16.73 6.60 -0.72
N SER A 156 15.49 7.02 -0.98
CA SER A 156 15.06 7.48 -2.29
C SER A 156 15.56 8.90 -2.57
N VAL A 157 16.04 9.12 -3.80
CA VAL A 157 16.57 10.40 -4.31
C VAL A 157 15.82 10.86 -5.54
#